data_AF-A0A7X0GVP6-F1
#
_entry.id   AF-A0A7X0GVP6-F1
#
_cell.length_a   1.000
_cell.length_b   1.000
_cell.length_c   1.000
_cell.angle_alpha   90.00
_cell.angle_beta   90.00
_cell.angle_gamma   90.00
#
_symmetry.space_group_name_H-M   'P 1'
#
loop_
_entity.id
_entity.type
_entity.pdbx_description
1 polymer ?
#
loop_
_entity_poly.entity_id
_entity_poly.type
_entity_poly.pdbx_seq_one_letter_code
_entity_poly.pdbx_strand_id
1 'polypeptide(L)' 'MTDSSPNTTIGGTPRAVKRPAHVKAPAEWTNSDVPTPESIREDKAEDQPGGRNPVRYGDWELKGLAVDF' A
#
# COMPACT_ATOMS: atom_id res chain seq x y z
N MET A 1 -10.74 3.62 22.50
CA MET A 1 -9.61 4.49 22.10
C MET A 1 -8.42 4.10 22.96
N THR A 2 -7.62 3.14 22.49
CA THR A 2 -6.41 2.73 23.21
C THR A 2 -5.34 3.78 23.01
N ASP A 3 -5.06 4.50 24.08
CA ASP A 3 -4.00 5.50 24.18
C ASP A 3 -2.65 4.77 24.06
N SER A 4 -2.03 4.82 22.87
CA SER A 4 -0.70 4.29 22.66
C SER A 4 0.31 5.34 23.12
N SER A 5 0.64 5.33 24.41
CA SER A 5 1.75 6.12 24.94
C SER A 5 3.01 5.82 24.12
N PRO A 6 3.62 6.81 23.43
CA PRO A 6 4.84 6.56 22.69
C PRO A 6 5.94 6.30 23.71
N ASN A 7 6.38 5.05 23.82
CA ASN A 7 7.53 4.71 24.64
C ASN A 7 8.74 5.50 24.10
N THR A 8 9.16 6.56 24.77
CA THR A 8 10.14 7.56 24.30
C THR A 8 11.58 7.03 24.28
N THR A 9 11.83 5.82 24.79
CA THR A 9 13.17 5.29 25.04
C THR A 9 13.29 3.85 24.54
N ILE A 10 14.41 3.51 23.89
CA ILE A 10 14.78 2.14 23.53
C ILE A 10 16.11 1.83 24.23
N GLY A 11 16.10 0.87 25.16
CA GLY A 11 17.32 0.43 25.86
C GLY A 11 18.06 1.53 26.63
N GLY A 12 17.34 2.49 27.22
CA GLY A 12 17.92 3.63 27.95
C GLY A 12 18.34 4.81 27.07
N THR A 13 18.22 4.70 25.74
CA THR A 13 18.50 5.80 24.80
C THR A 13 17.20 6.45 24.30
N PRO A 14 17.11 7.80 24.23
CA PRO A 14 15.96 8.47 23.64
C PRO A 14 15.75 8.02 22.19
N ARG A 15 14.50 7.79 21.80
CA ARG A 15 14.15 7.40 20.43
C ARG A 15 14.53 8.50 19.45
N ALA A 16 15.30 8.12 18.44
CA ALA A 16 15.63 8.97 17.31
C ALA A 16 14.42 9.11 16.36
N VAL A 17 13.40 9.86 16.78
CA VAL A 17 12.18 10.14 15.98
C VAL A 17 12.38 11.21 14.92
N LYS A 18 13.52 11.92 14.95
CA LYS A 18 13.86 12.99 14.01
C LYS A 18 15.20 12.69 13.33
N ARG A 19 15.25 12.91 12.01
CA ARG A 19 16.48 12.74 11.21
C ARG A 19 17.56 13.72 11.69
N PRO A 20 18.81 13.28 11.97
CA PRO A 20 19.92 14.17 12.34
C PRO A 20 20.29 15.14 11.20
N ALA A 21 20.69 16.36 11.55
CA ALA A 21 20.93 17.45 10.59
C ALA A 21 22.10 17.22 9.63
N HIS A 22 23.09 16.40 10.01
CA HIS A 22 24.26 16.09 9.19
C HIS A 22 24.03 14.98 8.16
N VAL A 23 22.89 14.26 8.26
CA VAL A 23 22.55 13.18 7.32
C VAL A 23 21.93 13.80 6.07
N LYS A 24 22.72 13.91 5.02
CA LYS A 24 22.31 14.40 3.70
C LYS A 24 22.02 13.22 2.77
N ALA A 25 21.07 13.39 1.85
CA ALA A 25 20.86 12.42 0.78
C ALA A 25 22.06 12.40 -0.19
N PRO A 26 22.34 11.28 -0.89
CA PRO A 26 23.35 11.22 -1.95
C PRO A 26 23.07 12.25 -3.06
N ALA A 27 24.13 12.69 -3.76
CA ALA A 27 24.02 13.73 -4.80
C ALA A 27 23.07 13.33 -5.96
N GLU A 28 23.05 12.05 -6.32
CA GLU A 28 22.20 11.50 -7.39
C GLU A 28 20.77 11.16 -6.92
N TRP A 29 20.44 11.38 -5.64
CA TRP A 29 19.12 11.06 -5.12
C TRP A 29 18.12 12.14 -5.54
N THR A 30 17.21 11.78 -6.44
CA THR A 30 16.06 12.61 -6.81
C THR A 30 14.80 12.12 -6.10
N ASN A 31 13.99 13.06 -5.62
CA ASN A 31 12.69 12.78 -5.00
C ASN A 31 11.62 13.59 -5.74
N SER A 32 11.51 13.33 -7.04
CA SER A 32 10.45 13.90 -7.87
C SER A 32 9.11 13.30 -7.45
N ASP A 33 8.06 14.12 -7.52
CA ASP A 33 6.70 13.64 -7.22
C ASP A 33 6.35 12.47 -8.12
N VAL A 34 5.69 11.47 -7.55
CA VAL A 34 5.13 10.37 -8.33
C VAL A 34 4.07 10.93 -9.30
N PRO A 35 3.96 10.39 -10.52
CA PRO A 35 2.91 10.79 -11.45
C PRO A 35 1.52 10.67 -10.82
N THR A 36 0.60 11.52 -11.25
CA THR A 36 -0.80 11.41 -10.85
C THR A 36 -1.33 10.04 -11.27
N PRO A 37 -2.01 9.29 -10.38
CA PRO A 37 -2.56 8.00 -10.74
C PRO A 37 -3.58 8.13 -11.86
N GLU A 38 -3.53 7.21 -12.83
CA GLU A 38 -4.55 7.13 -13.86
C GLU A 38 -5.86 6.60 -13.27
N SER A 39 -6.98 6.97 -13.88
CA SER A 39 -8.26 6.35 -13.57
C SER A 39 -8.25 4.87 -13.92
N ILE A 40 -8.87 4.05 -13.07
CA ILE A 40 -9.07 2.63 -13.36
C ILE A 40 -9.94 2.53 -14.61
N ARG A 41 -9.44 1.80 -15.61
CA ARG A 41 -10.23 1.37 -16.77
C ARG A 41 -10.68 -0.05 -16.48
N GLU A 42 -11.97 -0.20 -16.21
CA GLU A 42 -12.55 -1.54 -16.06
C GLU A 42 -12.72 -2.15 -17.45
N ASP A 43 -12.16 -3.35 -17.63
CA ASP A 43 -12.52 -4.18 -18.77
C ASP A 43 -13.99 -4.59 -18.65
N LYS A 44 -14.66 -4.80 -19.79
CA LYS A 44 -16.03 -5.31 -19.78
C LYS A 44 -16.04 -6.71 -19.17
N ALA A 45 -17.07 -7.01 -18.39
CA ALA A 45 -17.20 -8.30 -17.72
C ALA A 45 -17.18 -9.45 -18.74
N GLU A 46 -17.80 -9.24 -19.90
CA GLU A 46 -17.89 -10.22 -20.99
C GLU A 46 -16.53 -10.55 -21.62
N ASP A 47 -15.58 -9.62 -21.53
CA ASP A 47 -14.22 -9.79 -22.06
C ASP A 47 -13.33 -10.57 -21.06
N GLN A 48 -13.83 -10.84 -19.84
CA GLN A 48 -13.12 -11.57 -18.80
C GLN A 48 -13.53 -13.04 -18.72
N PRO A 49 -12.62 -13.96 -18.33
CA PRO A 49 -12.93 -15.37 -18.18
C PRO A 49 -14.16 -15.62 -17.29
N GLY A 50 -15.20 -16.23 -17.87
CA GLY A 50 -16.43 -16.53 -17.14
C GLY A 50 -17.32 -15.32 -16.84
N GLY A 51 -17.09 -14.16 -17.49
CA GLY A 51 -17.94 -12.99 -17.31
C GLY A 51 -17.69 -12.24 -16.00
N ARG A 52 -16.55 -12.46 -15.34
CA ARG A 52 -16.30 -12.04 -13.95
C ARG A 52 -14.95 -11.36 -13.82
N ASN A 53 -14.91 -10.30 -13.03
CA ASN A 53 -13.68 -9.56 -12.77
C ASN A 53 -13.09 -10.03 -11.43
N PRO A 54 -11.97 -10.77 -11.42
CA PRO A 54 -11.39 -11.31 -10.19
C PRO A 54 -10.95 -10.24 -9.18
N VAL A 55 -10.79 -8.98 -9.62
CA VAL A 55 -10.46 -7.83 -8.76
C VAL A 55 -11.71 -7.25 -8.07
N ARG A 56 -12.92 -7.62 -8.51
CA ARG A 56 -14.18 -7.18 -7.89
C ARG A 56 -14.57 -8.08 -6.73
N TYR A 57 -14.92 -7.45 -5.60
CA TYR A 57 -15.42 -8.16 -4.43
C TYR A 57 -16.70 -8.92 -4.77
N GLY A 58 -16.68 -10.24 -4.58
CA GLY A 58 -17.79 -11.15 -4.86
C GLY A 58 -17.63 -11.96 -6.16
N ASP A 59 -16.79 -11.52 -7.10
CA ASP A 59 -16.58 -12.22 -8.38
C ASP A 59 -15.62 -13.43 -8.25
N TRP A 60 -14.95 -13.57 -7.10
CA TRP A 60 -14.11 -14.71 -6.72
C TRP A 60 -14.91 -15.98 -6.35
N GLU A 61 -16.23 -15.89 -6.21
CA GLU A 61 -17.06 -17.06 -5.87
C GLU A 61 -17.61 -17.74 -7.12
N LEU A 62 -17.08 -18.90 -7.49
CA LEU A 62 -17.60 -19.74 -8.58
C LEU A 62 -18.37 -20.95 -8.03
N LYS A 63 -19.68 -20.99 -8.30
CA LYS A 63 -20.58 -22.08 -7.87
C LYS A 63 -20.58 -22.33 -6.35
N GLY A 64 -20.51 -21.28 -5.53
CA GLY A 64 -20.43 -21.43 -4.06
C GLY A 64 -19.03 -21.69 -3.53
N LEU A 65 -18.00 -21.73 -4.38
CA LEU A 65 -16.62 -21.94 -3.97
C LEU A 65 -15.79 -20.68 -4.18
N ALA A 66 -15.05 -20.30 -3.16
CA ALA A 66 -14.01 -19.29 -3.22
C ALA A 66 -12.83 -19.76 -4.08
N VAL A 67 -12.58 -19.10 -5.20
CA VAL A 67 -11.48 -19.40 -6.11
C VAL A 67 -10.58 -18.17 -6.19
N ASP A 68 -9.36 -18.29 -5.67
CA ASP A 68 -8.27 -17.31 -5.73
C ASP A 68 -6.95 -18.08 -5.95
N PHE A 69 -5.95 -17.44 -6.58
CA PHE A 69 -4.68 -17.99 -7.15
C PHE A 69 -4.44 -19.51 -7.09
#